data_AF-A0A2H5WPT2-F1
#
_entry.id   AF-A0A2H5WPT2-F1
#
_cell.length_a   1.000
_cell.length_b   1.000
_cell.length_c   1.000
_cell.angle_alpha   90.00
_cell.angle_beta   90.00
_cell.angle_gamma   90.00
#
_symmetry.space_group_name_H-M   'P 1'
#
loop_
_entity.id
_entity.type
_entity.pdbx_description
1 polymer ?
#
loop_
_entity_poly.entity_id
_entity_poly.type
_entity_poly.pdbx_seq_one_letter_code
_entity_poly.pdbx_strand_id
1 'polypeptide(L)'
;MRASGHATHSTPLPVLIGWQGIQIRVPHEWFLKGYTGDWNDGYIQIGSPGSTEIDIKWVRSRRRTDLHYVLNQFLKRIERAKRRARQPYSGTIKPLDEHTLEFRWQSDERALGQIRRYPDCHTIALIQMRTASRHEALHQLARPIFDTLSVKPDPDGWVVWSLYGLCTAVPERFRLAKAQVLSGHTRLFFRARREHLLIERIARAEQLMKGYSLEEWASLWLRWGSLRRMECHPQSDGALRMRASLSFGATVAEAIRGLATLHRPAWRVEAIAWFQPERNAVFHIQYQTPRRNTLLEEVYARTRCP
;
A
#
# COMPACT_ATOMS: atom_id res chain seq x y z
N MET A 1 -31.53 -10.05 35.99
CA MET A 1 -30.25 -9.40 36.39
C MET A 1 -29.13 -10.45 36.32
N ARG A 2 -28.44 -10.57 35.17
CA ARG A 2 -27.14 -11.25 35.05
C ARG A 2 -26.36 -10.52 33.96
N ALA A 3 -25.21 -10.00 34.37
CA ALA A 3 -24.38 -9.07 33.64
C ALA A 3 -23.73 -9.75 32.43
N SER A 4 -23.97 -9.20 31.25
CA SER A 4 -23.18 -9.45 30.05
C SER A 4 -21.86 -8.70 30.18
N GLY A 5 -20.82 -9.41 30.63
CA GLY A 5 -19.45 -8.92 30.62
C GLY A 5 -19.03 -8.56 29.20
N HIS A 6 -18.90 -7.27 28.93
CA HIS A 6 -18.17 -6.79 27.75
C HIS A 6 -16.69 -7.03 28.01
N ALA A 7 -16.20 -8.18 27.55
CA ALA A 7 -14.77 -8.41 27.45
C ALA A 7 -14.21 -7.38 26.46
N THR A 8 -13.49 -6.39 26.98
CA THR A 8 -12.60 -5.52 26.23
C THR A 8 -11.45 -6.39 25.70
N HIS A 9 -11.71 -7.14 24.64
CA HIS A 9 -10.65 -7.77 23.88
C HIS A 9 -9.85 -6.63 23.23
N SER A 10 -8.65 -6.38 23.76
CA SER A 10 -7.62 -5.64 23.03
C SER A 10 -7.33 -6.45 21.77
N THR A 11 -8.02 -6.14 20.67
CA THR A 11 -7.81 -6.84 19.41
C THR A 11 -6.36 -6.62 19.00
N PRO A 12 -5.57 -7.69 18.79
CA PRO A 12 -4.23 -7.50 18.26
C PRO A 12 -4.33 -6.71 16.95
N LEU A 13 -3.35 -5.85 16.69
CA LEU A 13 -3.23 -5.07 15.45
C LEU A 13 -2.20 -5.73 14.51
N PRO A 14 -2.42 -6.94 13.97
CA PRO A 14 -1.38 -7.68 13.26
C PRO A 14 -1.23 -7.23 11.81
N VAL A 15 -2.24 -6.59 11.20
CA VAL A 15 -2.20 -6.27 9.78
C VAL A 15 -1.61 -4.88 9.57
N LEU A 16 -0.44 -4.86 8.95
CA LEU A 16 0.17 -3.65 8.43
C LEU A 16 -0.45 -3.32 7.07
N ILE A 17 -1.02 -2.12 6.94
CA ILE A 17 -1.45 -1.55 5.65
C ILE A 17 -0.42 -0.49 5.26
N GLY A 18 0.12 -0.63 4.04
CA GLY A 18 1.19 0.22 3.52
C GLY A 18 0.85 0.73 2.13
N TRP A 19 0.82 2.05 1.94
CA TRP A 19 0.52 2.67 0.65
C TRP A 19 1.22 4.03 0.50
N GLN A 20 2.04 4.20 -0.55
CA GLN A 20 2.71 5.48 -0.86
C GLN A 20 3.49 6.08 0.33
N GLY A 21 4.10 5.23 1.17
CA GLY A 21 4.84 5.64 2.36
C GLY A 21 3.99 5.93 3.60
N ILE A 22 2.66 5.80 3.50
CA ILE A 22 1.76 5.77 4.65
C ILE A 22 1.69 4.33 5.15
N GLN A 23 1.87 4.15 6.45
CA GLN A 23 1.83 2.87 7.13
C GLN A 23 0.94 2.98 8.35
N ILE A 24 0.08 1.99 8.57
CA ILE A 24 -0.78 1.92 9.74
C ILE A 24 -1.05 0.47 10.10
N ARG A 25 -1.12 0.16 11.39
CA ARG A 25 -1.52 -1.16 11.88
C ARG A 25 -2.98 -1.15 12.27
N VAL A 26 -3.71 -2.14 11.77
CA VAL A 26 -5.15 -2.30 12.01
C VAL A 26 -5.47 -3.72 12.49
N PRO A 27 -6.65 -3.96 13.07
CA PRO A 27 -7.09 -5.30 13.42
C PRO A 27 -7.11 -6.24 12.20
N HIS A 28 -6.95 -7.55 12.43
CA HIS A 28 -6.78 -8.54 11.36
C HIS A 28 -7.92 -8.59 10.33
N GLU A 29 -9.15 -8.34 10.76
CA GLU A 29 -10.33 -8.37 9.91
C GLU A 29 -10.50 -7.12 9.03
N TRP A 30 -9.63 -6.12 9.21
CA TRP A 30 -9.73 -4.86 8.48
C TRP A 30 -8.99 -4.93 7.15
N PHE A 31 -9.54 -4.27 6.14
CA PHE A 31 -9.01 -4.34 4.78
C PHE A 31 -9.03 -2.98 4.09
N LEU A 32 -8.09 -2.78 3.17
CA LEU A 32 -8.08 -1.61 2.30
C LEU A 32 -9.31 -1.63 1.39
N LYS A 33 -10.20 -0.66 1.54
CA LYS A 33 -11.46 -0.54 0.79
C LYS A 33 -11.29 0.31 -0.46
N GLY A 34 -10.46 1.35 -0.40
CA GLY A 34 -10.22 2.24 -1.53
C GLY A 34 -8.97 3.09 -1.35
N TYR A 35 -8.44 3.58 -2.47
CA TYR A 35 -7.26 4.45 -2.47
C TYR A 35 -7.27 5.37 -3.70
N THR A 36 -6.71 6.57 -3.56
CA THR A 36 -6.47 7.52 -4.66
C THR A 36 -5.20 8.33 -4.40
N GLY A 37 -4.73 9.02 -5.44
CA GLY A 37 -3.56 9.90 -5.36
C GLY A 37 -2.23 9.19 -5.61
N ASP A 38 -1.14 9.89 -5.31
CA ASP A 38 0.23 9.50 -5.59
C ASP A 38 1.15 9.71 -4.37
N TRP A 39 2.45 9.86 -4.61
CA TRP A 39 3.39 10.13 -3.54
C TRP A 39 3.18 11.52 -2.91
N ASN A 40 2.81 12.55 -3.64
CA ASN A 40 2.71 13.89 -3.07
C ASN A 40 1.44 14.06 -2.25
N ASP A 41 0.32 13.58 -2.75
CA ASP A 41 -0.96 13.68 -2.06
C ASP A 41 -1.89 12.52 -2.41
N GLY A 42 -2.76 12.16 -1.49
CA GLY A 42 -3.69 11.08 -1.73
C GLY A 42 -4.58 10.74 -0.56
N TYR A 43 -5.25 9.61 -0.72
CA TYR A 43 -6.26 9.12 0.19
C TYR A 43 -6.24 7.59 0.24
N ILE A 44 -6.37 7.01 1.43
CA ILE A 44 -6.70 5.61 1.62
C ILE A 44 -7.91 5.49 2.54
N GLN A 45 -8.72 4.48 2.27
CA GLN A 45 -9.86 4.10 3.08
C GLN A 45 -9.72 2.64 3.49
N ILE A 46 -9.88 2.37 4.77
CA ILE A 46 -9.79 1.04 5.36
C ILE A 46 -11.15 0.74 5.99
N GLY A 47 -11.73 -0.40 5.64
CA GLY A 47 -13.00 -0.86 6.19
C GLY A 47 -12.78 -1.95 7.25
N SER A 48 -13.62 -1.94 8.27
CA SER A 48 -13.88 -3.12 9.11
C SER A 48 -14.95 -4.01 8.46
N PRO A 49 -15.17 -5.24 8.93
CA PRO A 49 -16.34 -6.03 8.54
C PRO A 49 -17.68 -5.41 8.97
N GLY A 50 -17.65 -4.50 9.94
CA GLY A 50 -18.82 -3.77 10.43
C GLY A 50 -19.04 -2.45 9.67
N SER A 51 -19.60 -1.46 10.38
CA SER A 51 -19.86 -0.13 9.83
C SER A 51 -18.76 0.90 10.15
N THR A 52 -17.60 0.43 10.64
CA THR A 52 -16.48 1.28 11.02
C THR A 52 -15.48 1.38 9.88
N GLU A 53 -15.06 2.61 9.57
CA GLU A 53 -14.13 2.93 8.50
C GLU A 53 -13.04 3.87 9.01
N ILE A 54 -11.81 3.71 8.52
CA ILE A 54 -10.73 4.68 8.68
C ILE A 54 -10.44 5.33 7.33
N ASP A 55 -10.40 6.64 7.34
CA ASP A 55 -10.01 7.48 6.21
C ASP A 55 -8.67 8.14 6.55
N ILE A 56 -7.67 8.01 5.67
CA ILE A 56 -6.38 8.71 5.81
C ILE A 56 -6.14 9.54 4.56
N LYS A 57 -5.89 10.84 4.73
CA LYS A 57 -5.49 11.77 3.67
C LYS A 57 -4.11 12.30 3.97
N TRP A 58 -3.24 12.40 2.97
CA TRP A 58 -1.93 13.03 3.14
C TRP A 58 -1.66 14.06 2.06
N VAL A 59 -0.83 15.03 2.42
CA VAL A 59 -0.21 15.99 1.50
C VAL A 59 1.23 16.22 1.96
N ARG A 60 2.18 16.06 1.05
CA ARG A 60 3.59 16.36 1.25
C ARG A 60 3.88 17.76 0.70
N SER A 61 4.12 18.71 1.61
CA SER A 61 4.37 20.11 1.26
C SER A 61 5.39 20.72 2.20
N ARG A 62 6.43 21.32 1.61
CA ARG A 62 7.45 22.10 2.34
C ARG A 62 6.92 23.41 2.90
N ARG A 63 5.77 23.89 2.43
CA ARG A 63 5.19 25.16 2.88
C ARG A 63 4.66 25.02 4.30
N ARG A 64 4.91 26.04 5.12
CA ARG A 64 4.33 26.11 6.47
C ARG A 64 2.83 26.41 6.35
N THR A 65 2.02 25.37 6.43
CA THR A 65 0.55 25.49 6.42
C THR A 65 0.01 25.72 7.83
N ASP A 66 -1.11 26.40 8.02
CA ASP A 66 -1.81 26.41 9.31
C ASP A 66 -2.72 25.16 9.44
N LEU A 67 -2.45 24.32 10.44
CA LEU A 67 -3.25 23.10 10.68
C LEU A 67 -4.68 23.40 11.10
N HIS A 68 -4.90 24.46 11.90
CA HIS A 68 -6.25 24.88 12.29
C HIS A 68 -7.05 25.30 11.08
N TYR A 69 -6.45 26.10 10.19
CA TYR A 69 -7.09 26.50 8.94
C TYR A 69 -7.45 25.28 8.07
N VAL A 70 -6.52 24.36 7.84
CA VAL A 70 -6.75 23.15 7.02
C VAL A 70 -7.87 22.30 7.60
N LEU A 71 -7.85 22.06 8.92
CA LEU A 71 -8.86 21.27 9.61
C LEU A 71 -10.23 21.94 9.57
N ASN A 72 -10.30 23.25 9.79
CA ASN A 72 -11.55 24.01 9.68
C ASN A 72 -12.13 23.94 8.26
N GLN A 73 -11.30 24.04 7.22
CA GLN A 73 -11.75 23.88 5.83
C GLN A 73 -12.27 22.46 5.54
N PHE A 74 -11.67 21.44 6.17
CA PHE A 74 -12.14 20.06 6.08
C PHE A 74 -13.50 19.88 6.77
N LEU A 75 -13.64 20.32 8.02
CA LEU A 75 -14.89 20.20 8.78
C LEU A 75 -16.04 20.99 8.13
N LYS A 76 -15.78 22.21 7.64
CA LYS A 76 -16.77 23.01 6.90
C LYS A 76 -17.26 22.31 5.63
N ARG A 77 -16.43 21.51 4.95
CA ARG A 77 -16.87 20.71 3.80
C ARG A 77 -17.83 19.61 4.22
N ILE A 78 -17.55 18.92 5.33
CA ILE A 78 -18.42 17.89 5.89
C ILE A 78 -19.75 18.51 6.33
N GLU A 79 -19.70 19.59 7.10
CA GLU A 79 -20.89 20.33 7.56
C GLU A 79 -21.79 20.73 6.39
N ARG A 80 -21.21 21.31 5.33
CA ARG A 80 -21.96 21.68 4.12
C ARG A 80 -22.63 20.48 3.45
N ALA A 81 -21.94 19.34 3.37
CA ALA A 81 -22.49 18.11 2.78
C ALA A 81 -23.65 17.56 3.62
N LYS A 82 -23.49 17.49 4.95
CA LYS A 82 -24.51 16.99 5.88
C LYS A 82 -25.73 17.92 5.95
N ARG A 83 -25.51 19.24 5.92
CA ARG A 83 -26.59 20.23 5.83
C ARG A 83 -27.40 20.10 4.54
N ARG A 84 -26.77 19.85 3.39
CA ARG A 84 -27.47 19.57 2.13
C ARG A 84 -28.34 18.31 2.22
N ALA A 85 -27.89 17.31 2.97
CA ALA A 85 -28.65 16.10 3.28
C ALA A 85 -29.68 16.28 4.42
N ARG A 86 -29.89 17.52 4.92
CA ARG A 86 -30.79 17.84 6.05
C ARG A 86 -30.47 17.09 7.34
N GLN A 87 -29.20 16.77 7.57
CA GLN A 87 -28.74 16.09 8.79
C GLN A 87 -28.14 17.11 9.79
N PRO A 88 -28.38 16.94 11.10
CA PRO A 88 -27.74 17.79 12.12
C PRO A 88 -26.23 17.57 12.11
N TYR A 89 -25.45 18.60 12.43
CA TYR A 89 -24.00 18.51 12.47
C TYR A 89 -23.47 19.21 13.73
N SER A 90 -22.55 18.55 14.42
CA SER A 90 -21.77 19.13 15.51
C SER A 90 -20.32 18.73 15.35
N GLY A 91 -19.39 19.65 15.60
CA GLY A 91 -17.96 19.42 15.46
C GLY A 91 -17.17 20.12 16.56
N THR A 92 -16.13 19.47 17.07
CA THR A 92 -15.22 20.03 18.06
C THR A 92 -13.78 19.77 17.66
N ILE A 93 -12.89 20.70 18.02
CA ILE A 93 -11.45 20.60 17.79
C ILE A 93 -10.76 20.77 19.14
N LYS A 94 -9.80 19.90 19.44
CA LYS A 94 -8.97 19.96 20.64
C LYS A 94 -7.49 19.83 20.25
N PRO A 95 -6.62 20.78 20.59
CA PRO A 95 -5.18 20.60 20.43
C PRO A 95 -4.68 19.49 21.36
N LEU A 96 -3.88 18.56 20.83
CA LEU A 96 -3.18 17.56 21.64
C LEU A 96 -1.73 17.98 21.90
N ASP A 97 -1.05 18.48 20.86
CA ASP A 97 0.32 19.00 20.90
C ASP A 97 0.49 20.09 19.82
N GLU A 98 1.71 20.63 19.64
CA GLU A 98 2.01 21.69 18.65
C GLU A 98 1.78 21.25 17.20
N HIS A 99 1.85 19.96 16.91
CA HIS A 99 1.81 19.39 15.57
C HIS A 99 0.57 18.53 15.31
N THR A 100 -0.29 18.36 16.32
CA THR A 100 -1.44 17.45 16.31
C THR A 100 -2.68 18.12 16.88
N LEU A 101 -3.75 18.13 16.08
CA LEU A 101 -5.09 18.51 16.53
C LEU A 101 -6.00 17.29 16.45
N GLU A 102 -6.70 16.97 17.54
CA GLU A 102 -7.81 16.02 17.56
C GLU A 102 -9.10 16.75 17.19
N PHE A 103 -9.96 16.10 16.43
CA PHE A 103 -11.30 16.59 16.14
C PHE A 103 -12.32 15.49 16.27
N ARG A 104 -13.54 15.89 16.57
CA ARG A 104 -14.70 15.02 16.59
C ARG A 104 -15.81 15.68 15.82
N TRP A 105 -16.60 14.89 15.13
CA TRP A 105 -17.85 15.39 14.59
C TRP A 105 -18.93 14.32 14.67
N GLN A 106 -20.19 14.76 14.73
CA GLN A 106 -21.36 13.91 14.84
C GLN A 106 -22.47 14.44 13.94
N SER A 107 -23.12 13.49 13.25
CA SER A 107 -24.29 13.68 12.41
C SER A 107 -25.13 12.39 12.44
N ASP A 108 -25.48 11.84 11.29
CA ASP A 108 -25.92 10.45 11.10
C ASP A 108 -24.84 9.42 11.49
N GLU A 109 -23.57 9.74 11.26
CA GLU A 109 -22.39 9.01 11.72
C GLU A 109 -21.65 9.78 12.82
N ARG A 110 -20.75 9.10 13.51
CA ARG A 110 -19.82 9.69 14.49
C ARG A 110 -18.40 9.49 14.01
N ALA A 111 -17.58 10.51 14.18
CA ALA A 111 -16.18 10.45 13.81
C ALA A 111 -15.26 11.02 14.88
N LEU A 112 -14.10 10.38 15.00
CA LEU A 112 -12.95 10.83 15.77
C LEU A 112 -11.76 10.85 14.82
N GLY A 113 -11.05 11.95 14.75
CA GLY A 113 -9.88 12.07 13.88
C GLY A 113 -8.79 12.94 14.46
N GLN A 114 -7.65 12.89 13.79
CA GLN A 114 -6.50 13.71 14.09
C GLN A 114 -5.92 14.26 12.78
N ILE A 115 -5.45 15.49 12.82
CA ILE A 115 -4.55 16.04 11.80
C ILE A 115 -3.18 16.20 12.43
N ARG A 116 -2.16 15.60 11.82
CA ARG A 116 -0.77 15.58 12.28
C ARG A 116 0.15 16.19 11.23
N ARG A 117 1.07 17.02 11.67
CA ARG A 117 2.22 17.47 10.87
C ARG A 117 3.43 16.64 11.26
N TYR A 118 4.15 16.17 10.24
CA TYR A 118 5.45 15.53 10.36
C TYR A 118 6.50 16.47 9.74
N PRO A 119 7.23 17.24 10.57
CA PRO A 119 8.17 18.25 10.09
C PRO A 119 9.28 17.66 9.22
N ASP A 120 9.86 16.53 9.63
CA ASP A 120 11.02 15.91 9.00
C ASP A 120 10.78 15.47 7.55
N CYS A 121 9.58 14.94 7.27
CA CYS A 121 9.19 14.50 5.93
C CYS A 121 8.24 15.48 5.23
N HIS A 122 8.04 16.67 5.80
CA HIS A 122 7.17 17.72 5.29
C HIS A 122 5.76 17.21 4.93
N THR A 123 5.21 16.31 5.73
CA THR A 123 3.93 15.65 5.46
C THR A 123 2.88 16.12 6.45
N ILE A 124 1.68 16.44 5.95
CA ILE A 124 0.49 16.64 6.77
C ILE A 124 -0.42 15.45 6.49
N ALA A 125 -0.77 14.70 7.53
CA ALA A 125 -1.71 13.60 7.44
C ALA A 125 -2.96 13.89 8.28
N LEU A 126 -4.13 13.65 7.70
CA LEU A 126 -5.41 13.66 8.39
C LEU A 126 -5.92 12.22 8.43
N ILE A 127 -6.14 11.70 9.63
CA ILE A 127 -6.75 10.40 9.86
C ILE A 127 -8.07 10.59 10.59
N GLN A 128 -9.12 9.90 10.18
CA GLN A 128 -10.37 9.83 10.94
C GLN A 128 -10.92 8.41 10.92
N MET A 129 -11.49 8.00 12.05
CA MET A 129 -12.31 6.82 12.16
C MET A 129 -13.77 7.26 12.22
N ARG A 130 -14.60 6.70 11.36
CA ARG A 130 -16.04 6.95 11.26
C ARG A 130 -16.81 5.67 11.57
N THR A 131 -17.92 5.79 12.26
CA THR A 131 -18.84 4.67 12.52
C THR A 131 -20.28 5.18 12.52
N ALA A 132 -21.18 4.39 11.96
CA ALA A 132 -22.63 4.59 12.13
C ALA A 132 -23.13 4.03 13.48
N SER A 133 -22.30 3.24 14.17
CA SER A 133 -22.68 2.62 15.45
C SER A 133 -22.70 3.62 16.60
N ARG A 134 -23.77 3.58 17.41
CA ARG A 134 -23.88 4.38 18.63
C ARG A 134 -23.16 3.77 19.83
N HIS A 135 -23.00 2.44 19.85
CA HIS A 135 -22.51 1.69 21.00
C HIS A 135 -20.99 1.45 20.98
N GLU A 136 -20.33 1.74 19.86
CA GLU A 136 -18.90 1.52 19.72
C GLU A 136 -18.09 2.58 20.47
N ALA A 137 -17.16 2.13 21.32
CA ALA A 137 -16.24 2.99 22.05
C ALA A 137 -15.15 3.53 21.12
N LEU A 138 -15.55 4.40 20.17
CA LEU A 138 -14.73 4.92 19.08
C LEU A 138 -13.37 5.44 19.54
N HIS A 139 -13.33 6.07 20.72
CA HIS A 139 -12.10 6.61 21.29
C HIS A 139 -11.09 5.55 21.74
N GLN A 140 -11.57 4.45 22.34
CA GLN A 140 -10.74 3.33 22.77
C GLN A 140 -10.17 2.55 21.58
N LEU A 141 -10.94 2.45 20.50
CA LEU A 141 -10.51 1.76 19.28
C LEU A 141 -9.56 2.61 18.42
N ALA A 142 -9.85 3.91 18.26
CA ALA A 142 -9.10 4.77 17.35
C ALA A 142 -7.69 5.10 17.83
N ARG A 143 -7.50 5.36 19.13
CA ARG A 143 -6.20 5.81 19.66
C ARG A 143 -5.06 4.82 19.38
N PRO A 144 -5.17 3.53 19.76
CA PRO A 144 -4.11 2.56 19.48
C PRO A 144 -3.77 2.50 17.99
N ILE A 145 -4.77 2.60 17.10
CA ILE A 145 -4.56 2.56 15.66
C ILE A 145 -3.86 3.83 15.17
N PHE A 146 -4.32 5.01 15.60
CA PHE A 146 -3.74 6.30 15.20
C PHE A 146 -2.28 6.42 15.64
N ASP A 147 -1.93 5.86 16.79
CA ASP A 147 -0.55 5.87 17.31
C ASP A 147 0.41 5.02 16.47
N THR A 148 -0.10 4.08 15.67
CA THR A 148 0.72 3.31 14.71
C THR A 148 0.92 3.98 13.36
N LEU A 149 0.29 5.14 13.12
CA LEU A 149 0.42 5.86 11.86
C LEU A 149 1.86 6.36 11.66
N SER A 150 2.50 5.88 10.61
CA SER A 150 3.80 6.36 10.13
C SER A 150 3.67 6.85 8.69
N VAL A 151 4.42 7.90 8.35
CA VAL A 151 4.39 8.54 7.02
C VAL A 151 5.77 8.60 6.35
N LYS A 152 6.75 7.91 6.94
CA LYS A 152 8.14 7.89 6.49
C LYS A 152 8.54 6.48 6.03
N PRO A 153 9.51 6.39 5.09
CA PRO A 153 10.23 5.14 4.84
C PRO A 153 10.88 4.61 6.13
N ASP A 154 11.23 3.33 6.10
CA ASP A 154 12.14 2.71 7.07
C ASP A 154 13.51 3.44 7.05
N PRO A 155 14.27 3.54 8.16
CA PRO A 155 15.67 3.93 8.20
C PRO A 155 16.55 3.51 7.01
N ASP A 156 16.34 2.30 6.49
CA ASP A 156 17.06 1.76 5.33
C ASP A 156 16.58 2.31 3.97
N GLY A 157 15.65 3.26 3.95
CA GLY A 157 15.08 3.86 2.74
C GLY A 157 14.03 3.00 2.03
N TRP A 158 13.36 2.09 2.75
CA TRP A 158 12.35 1.20 2.19
C TRP A 158 10.92 1.69 2.45
N VAL A 159 10.10 1.60 1.41
CA VAL A 159 8.67 1.93 1.47
C VAL A 159 7.88 0.63 1.45
N VAL A 160 7.11 0.41 2.51
CA VAL A 160 6.22 -0.76 2.64
C VAL A 160 4.98 -0.58 1.75
N TRP A 161 4.61 -1.67 1.07
CA TRP A 161 3.40 -1.81 0.27
C TRP A 161 2.66 -3.05 0.76
N SER A 162 1.44 -2.86 1.27
CA SER A 162 0.62 -3.96 1.76
C SER A 162 -0.84 -3.77 1.34
N LEU A 163 -1.31 -4.66 0.47
CA LEU A 163 -2.67 -4.70 -0.04
C LEU A 163 -3.08 -6.12 -0.46
N TYR A 164 -4.31 -6.51 -0.11
CA TYR A 164 -4.97 -7.74 -0.58
C TYR A 164 -4.09 -9.01 -0.52
N GLY A 165 -3.38 -9.19 0.60
CA GLY A 165 -2.51 -10.34 0.86
C GLY A 165 -1.11 -10.27 0.23
N LEU A 166 -0.81 -9.23 -0.53
CA LEU A 166 0.55 -8.85 -0.91
C LEU A 166 1.11 -7.94 0.18
N CYS A 167 2.25 -8.28 0.75
CA CYS A 167 3.03 -7.41 1.62
C CYS A 167 4.48 -7.46 1.14
N THR A 168 5.06 -6.30 0.85
CA THR A 168 6.41 -6.17 0.30
C THR A 168 6.98 -4.81 0.67
N ALA A 169 8.26 -4.60 0.40
CA ALA A 169 8.85 -3.27 0.46
C ALA A 169 9.68 -3.00 -0.80
N VAL A 170 9.69 -1.74 -1.22
CA VAL A 170 10.43 -1.26 -2.39
C VAL A 170 11.23 -0.02 -1.99
N PRO A 171 12.46 0.19 -2.49
CA PRO A 171 13.24 1.36 -2.12
C PRO A 171 12.55 2.66 -2.52
N GLU A 172 12.72 3.71 -1.72
CA GLU A 172 12.02 4.99 -1.88
C GLU A 172 12.26 5.69 -3.22
N ARG A 173 13.35 5.34 -3.94
CA ARG A 173 13.64 5.88 -5.27
C ARG A 173 12.62 5.44 -6.33
N PHE A 174 11.90 4.35 -6.07
CA PHE A 174 10.83 3.87 -6.95
C PHE A 174 9.53 4.58 -6.64
N ARG A 175 8.82 4.94 -7.70
CA ARG A 175 7.45 5.46 -7.62
C ARG A 175 6.50 4.47 -8.25
N LEU A 176 5.31 4.36 -7.67
CA LEU A 176 4.23 3.57 -8.23
C LEU A 176 3.79 4.20 -9.54
N ALA A 177 4.00 3.50 -10.65
CA ALA A 177 3.54 3.90 -11.98
C ALA A 177 2.09 3.44 -12.22
N LYS A 178 1.73 2.26 -11.72
CA LYS A 178 0.39 1.68 -11.88
C LYS A 178 0.13 0.66 -10.79
N ALA A 179 -1.10 0.62 -10.28
CA ALA A 179 -1.62 -0.50 -9.50
C ALA A 179 -2.80 -1.12 -10.23
N GLN A 180 -2.83 -2.45 -10.32
CA GLN A 180 -3.97 -3.20 -10.84
C GLN A 180 -4.39 -4.20 -9.77
N VAL A 181 -5.57 -4.00 -9.22
CA VAL A 181 -6.18 -4.90 -8.25
C VAL A 181 -7.43 -5.47 -8.88
N LEU A 182 -7.38 -6.76 -9.21
CA LEU A 182 -8.49 -7.56 -9.68
C LEU A 182 -8.82 -8.61 -8.61
N SER A 183 -9.99 -9.23 -8.73
CA SER A 183 -10.37 -10.32 -7.82
C SER A 183 -9.35 -11.46 -7.89
N GLY A 184 -8.63 -11.69 -6.80
CA GLY A 184 -7.58 -12.70 -6.72
C GLY A 184 -6.26 -12.35 -7.42
N HIS A 185 -6.07 -11.13 -7.92
CA HIS A 185 -4.82 -10.75 -8.59
C HIS A 185 -4.44 -9.30 -8.27
N THR A 186 -3.29 -9.13 -7.62
CA THR A 186 -2.74 -7.80 -7.29
C THR A 186 -1.43 -7.59 -8.02
N ARG A 187 -1.30 -6.50 -8.77
CA ARG A 187 -0.08 -6.10 -9.47
C ARG A 187 0.29 -4.67 -9.14
N LEU A 188 1.55 -4.47 -8.77
CA LEU A 188 2.15 -3.16 -8.54
C LEU A 188 3.30 -2.96 -9.52
N PHE A 189 3.22 -1.89 -10.30
CA PHE A 189 4.25 -1.50 -11.25
C PHE A 189 4.98 -0.29 -10.68
N PHE A 190 6.27 -0.43 -10.49
CA PHE A 190 7.17 0.58 -9.98
C PHE A 190 8.15 1.00 -11.05
N ARG A 191 8.52 2.29 -11.00
CA ARG A 191 9.51 2.87 -11.90
C ARG A 191 10.51 3.73 -11.14
N ALA A 192 11.79 3.55 -11.45
CA ALA A 192 12.86 4.45 -11.03
C ALA A 192 13.76 4.72 -12.24
N ARG A 193 13.72 5.93 -12.80
CA ARG A 193 14.43 6.25 -14.06
C ARG A 193 14.07 5.27 -15.19
N ARG A 194 14.97 4.32 -15.51
CA ARG A 194 14.80 3.23 -16.49
C ARG A 194 14.70 1.83 -15.87
N GLU A 195 14.75 1.75 -14.55
CA GLU A 195 14.47 0.53 -13.81
C GLU A 195 12.95 0.35 -13.71
N HIS A 196 12.49 -0.87 -13.98
CA HIS A 196 11.10 -1.26 -13.82
C HIS A 196 11.03 -2.44 -12.86
N LEU A 197 10.13 -2.36 -11.89
CA LEU A 197 9.89 -3.42 -10.93
C LEU A 197 8.40 -3.73 -10.94
N LEU A 198 8.05 -4.96 -11.26
CA LEU A 198 6.70 -5.51 -11.16
C LEU A 198 6.68 -6.46 -9.96
N ILE A 199 5.71 -6.27 -9.09
CA ILE A 199 5.42 -7.21 -8.00
C ILE A 199 3.97 -7.63 -8.17
N GLU A 200 3.72 -8.94 -8.23
CA GLU A 200 2.39 -9.48 -8.32
C GLU A 200 2.13 -10.64 -7.37
N ARG A 201 0.87 -10.74 -6.94
CA ARG A 201 0.29 -11.85 -6.19
C ARG A 201 -0.92 -12.36 -6.95
N ILE A 202 -0.97 -13.67 -7.18
CA ILE A 202 -2.08 -14.37 -7.82
C ILE A 202 -2.62 -15.41 -6.83
N ALA A 203 -3.88 -15.27 -6.43
CA ALA A 203 -4.57 -16.20 -5.53
C ALA A 203 -5.08 -17.43 -6.29
N ARG A 204 -5.51 -18.46 -5.54
CA ARG A 204 -6.02 -19.74 -6.07
C ARG A 204 -4.96 -20.45 -6.93
N ALA A 205 -3.72 -20.40 -6.45
CA ALA A 205 -2.57 -20.94 -7.15
C ALA A 205 -2.68 -22.44 -7.43
N GLU A 206 -3.24 -23.25 -6.54
CA GLU A 206 -3.41 -24.69 -6.78
C GLU A 206 -4.31 -24.98 -7.99
N GLN A 207 -5.39 -24.21 -8.16
CA GLN A 207 -6.26 -24.34 -9.32
C GLN A 207 -5.57 -23.84 -10.59
N LEU A 208 -4.82 -22.75 -10.47
CA LEU A 208 -4.08 -22.12 -11.57
C LEU A 208 -2.93 -22.99 -12.09
N MET A 209 -2.25 -23.69 -11.20
CA MET A 209 -1.10 -24.56 -11.49
C MET A 209 -1.49 -26.03 -11.65
N LYS A 210 -2.78 -26.37 -11.68
CA LYS A 210 -3.22 -27.77 -11.80
C LYS A 210 -2.69 -28.38 -13.10
N GLY A 211 -1.81 -29.38 -12.97
CA GLY A 211 -1.19 -30.06 -14.12
C GLY A 211 0.05 -29.37 -14.67
N TYR A 212 0.56 -28.32 -14.02
CA TYR A 212 1.79 -27.62 -14.39
C TYR A 212 2.75 -27.57 -13.19
N SER A 213 4.03 -27.77 -13.44
CA SER A 213 5.09 -27.36 -12.51
C SER A 213 5.14 -25.83 -12.40
N LEU A 214 5.77 -25.30 -11.34
CA LEU A 214 5.99 -23.86 -11.19
C LEU A 214 6.79 -23.29 -12.38
N GLU A 215 7.75 -24.06 -12.91
CA GLU A 215 8.53 -23.67 -14.08
C GLU A 215 7.68 -23.56 -15.33
N GLU A 216 6.87 -24.59 -15.64
CA GLU A 216 5.96 -24.56 -16.78
C GLU A 216 4.89 -23.47 -16.65
N TRP A 217 4.39 -23.25 -15.43
CA TRP A 217 3.42 -22.19 -15.15
C TRP A 217 4.03 -20.80 -15.36
N ALA A 218 5.19 -20.53 -14.74
CA ALA A 218 5.90 -19.26 -14.90
C ALA A 218 6.22 -19.03 -16.38
N SER A 219 6.45 -20.14 -17.07
CA SER A 219 6.74 -20.17 -18.48
C SER A 219 5.60 -19.62 -19.35
N LEU A 220 4.41 -20.15 -19.15
CA LEU A 220 3.23 -19.75 -19.89
C LEU A 220 2.69 -18.37 -19.46
N TRP A 221 2.82 -18.03 -18.18
CA TRP A 221 2.17 -16.84 -17.61
C TRP A 221 2.88 -15.53 -17.92
N LEU A 222 4.20 -15.53 -18.02
CA LEU A 222 5.01 -14.31 -18.16
C LEU A 222 5.00 -13.67 -19.57
N ARG A 223 4.11 -14.12 -20.47
CA ARG A 223 3.83 -13.55 -21.81
C ARG A 223 5.09 -13.04 -22.54
N TRP A 224 5.91 -13.99 -22.93
CA TRP A 224 7.31 -13.84 -23.36
C TRP A 224 7.61 -13.26 -24.74
N GLY A 225 6.64 -12.63 -25.43
CA GLY A 225 6.86 -12.16 -26.81
C GLY A 225 8.03 -11.18 -26.97
N SER A 226 8.47 -10.54 -25.87
CA SER A 226 9.56 -9.56 -25.85
C SER A 226 10.86 -10.04 -25.18
N LEU A 227 10.94 -11.29 -24.70
CA LEU A 227 12.10 -11.81 -23.96
C LEU A 227 12.89 -12.85 -24.77
N ARG A 228 14.21 -12.89 -24.59
CA ARG A 228 15.16 -13.80 -25.23
C ARG A 228 16.08 -14.42 -24.19
N ARG A 229 16.55 -15.65 -24.48
CA ARG A 229 17.52 -16.43 -23.68
C ARG A 229 17.12 -16.50 -22.21
N MET A 230 15.98 -17.16 -21.96
CA MET A 230 15.53 -17.38 -20.60
C MET A 230 16.26 -18.56 -19.98
N GLU A 231 16.85 -18.33 -18.83
CA GLU A 231 17.47 -19.35 -17.99
C GLU A 231 16.67 -19.44 -16.69
N CYS A 232 16.17 -20.63 -16.40
CA CYS A 232 15.48 -20.97 -15.17
C CYS A 232 16.44 -21.69 -14.23
N HIS A 233 16.51 -21.22 -12.98
CA HIS A 233 17.31 -21.82 -11.94
C HIS A 233 16.44 -22.02 -10.70
N PRO A 234 16.12 -23.28 -10.31
CA PRO A 234 15.45 -23.53 -9.05
C PRO A 234 16.36 -23.12 -7.89
N GLN A 235 15.77 -22.51 -6.87
CA GLN A 235 16.43 -22.18 -5.61
C GLN A 235 16.11 -23.24 -4.55
N SER A 236 16.99 -23.36 -3.55
CA SER A 236 16.86 -24.32 -2.44
C SER A 236 15.59 -24.15 -1.60
N ASP A 237 14.97 -22.98 -1.67
CA ASP A 237 13.82 -22.59 -0.87
C ASP A 237 12.46 -22.76 -1.59
N GLY A 238 12.47 -23.43 -2.75
CA GLY A 238 11.31 -23.67 -3.60
C GLY A 238 10.95 -22.54 -4.55
N ALA A 239 11.73 -21.45 -4.58
CA ALA A 239 11.55 -20.38 -5.55
C ALA A 239 12.20 -20.71 -6.90
N LEU A 240 11.64 -20.19 -7.97
CA LEU A 240 12.18 -20.26 -9.31
C LEU A 240 12.77 -18.91 -9.70
N ARG A 241 14.09 -18.87 -9.93
CA ARG A 241 14.76 -17.69 -10.48
C ARG A 241 14.82 -17.79 -11.99
N MET A 242 14.47 -16.69 -12.64
CA MET A 242 14.49 -16.57 -14.09
C MET A 242 15.38 -15.40 -14.49
N ARG A 243 16.23 -15.60 -15.50
CA ARG A 243 17.02 -14.54 -16.12
C ARG A 243 16.73 -14.52 -17.61
N ALA A 244 16.45 -13.34 -18.15
CA ALA A 244 16.21 -13.12 -19.55
C ALA A 244 16.78 -11.78 -20.01
N SER A 245 16.80 -11.59 -21.32
CA SER A 245 17.16 -10.33 -21.97
C SER A 245 16.03 -9.85 -22.87
N LEU A 246 15.89 -8.55 -23.08
CA LEU A 246 14.93 -8.02 -24.05
C LEU A 246 15.30 -8.48 -25.47
N SER A 247 14.28 -8.69 -26.30
CA SER A 247 14.44 -8.89 -27.73
C SER A 247 14.99 -7.62 -28.39
N PHE A 248 15.56 -7.75 -29.59
CA PHE A 248 16.20 -6.63 -30.29
C PHE A 248 15.21 -5.47 -30.52
N GLY A 249 13.98 -5.76 -30.97
CA GLY A 249 12.94 -4.73 -31.17
C GLY A 249 12.53 -4.03 -29.87
N ALA A 250 12.39 -4.77 -28.77
CA ALA A 250 12.08 -4.20 -27.45
C ALA A 250 13.24 -3.35 -26.91
N THR A 251 14.49 -3.75 -27.19
CA THR A 251 15.69 -3.00 -26.81
C THR A 251 15.80 -1.69 -27.58
N VAL A 252 15.48 -1.68 -28.87
CA VAL A 252 15.45 -0.47 -29.71
C VAL A 252 14.37 0.51 -29.22
N ALA A 253 13.17 0.02 -28.90
CA ALA A 253 12.12 0.85 -28.31
C ALA A 253 12.55 1.50 -26.98
N GLU A 254 13.21 0.74 -26.11
CA GLU A 254 13.80 1.26 -24.87
C GLU A 254 14.95 2.25 -25.11
N ALA A 255 15.78 2.02 -26.12
CA ALA A 255 16.87 2.90 -26.49
C ALA A 255 16.37 4.25 -27.06
N ILE A 256 15.34 4.24 -27.90
CA ILE A 256 14.70 5.45 -28.46
C ILE A 256 14.09 6.29 -27.34
N ARG A 257 13.37 5.66 -26.38
CA ARG A 257 12.88 6.34 -25.18
C ARG A 257 13.99 6.95 -24.32
N GLY A 258 15.23 6.48 -24.50
CA GLY A 258 16.42 6.89 -23.77
C GLY A 258 17.37 7.84 -24.50
N LEU A 259 17.13 8.18 -25.77
CA LEU A 259 18.10 8.90 -26.60
C LEU A 259 18.51 10.25 -25.99
N ALA A 260 17.57 10.96 -25.37
CA ALA A 260 17.79 12.27 -24.76
C ALA A 260 18.64 12.26 -23.48
N THR A 261 18.93 11.08 -22.90
CA THR A 261 19.59 10.99 -21.57
C THR A 261 20.94 10.27 -21.59
N LEU A 262 21.47 9.79 -22.72
CA LEU A 262 22.80 9.14 -22.82
C LEU A 262 23.04 7.93 -21.87
N HIS A 263 21.99 7.38 -21.24
CA HIS A 263 22.10 6.21 -20.36
C HIS A 263 21.89 4.89 -21.12
N ARG A 264 22.41 3.78 -20.59
CA ARG A 264 22.23 2.43 -21.17
C ARG A 264 20.77 1.96 -21.06
N PRO A 265 20.21 1.25 -22.06
CA PRO A 265 18.85 0.71 -22.00
C PRO A 265 18.75 -0.38 -20.93
N ALA A 266 17.57 -0.57 -20.34
CA ALA A 266 17.32 -1.61 -19.35
C ALA A 266 17.00 -2.94 -20.06
N TRP A 267 18.04 -3.60 -20.57
CA TRP A 267 17.91 -4.79 -21.42
C TRP A 267 17.89 -6.11 -20.66
N ARG A 268 18.26 -6.12 -19.36
CA ARG A 268 18.25 -7.32 -18.52
C ARG A 268 16.94 -7.41 -17.77
N VAL A 269 16.38 -8.61 -17.72
CA VAL A 269 15.19 -8.94 -16.96
C VAL A 269 15.54 -10.08 -16.03
N GLU A 270 15.40 -9.86 -14.74
CA GLU A 270 15.49 -10.90 -13.72
C GLU A 270 14.13 -11.04 -13.06
N ALA A 271 13.73 -12.27 -12.75
CA ALA A 271 12.47 -12.52 -12.08
C ALA A 271 12.61 -13.65 -11.05
N ILE A 272 11.78 -13.61 -10.03
CA ILE A 272 11.63 -14.67 -9.03
C ILE A 272 10.14 -14.97 -8.89
N ALA A 273 9.77 -16.23 -9.00
CA ALA A 273 8.42 -16.71 -8.74
C ALA A 273 8.45 -17.81 -7.66
N TRP A 274 7.46 -17.82 -6.78
CA TRP A 274 7.32 -18.88 -5.78
C TRP A 274 5.86 -19.10 -5.42
N PHE A 275 5.56 -20.32 -4.99
CA PHE A 275 4.25 -20.69 -4.47
C PHE A 275 4.29 -20.64 -2.93
N GLN A 276 3.29 -20.00 -2.33
CA GLN A 276 3.07 -20.00 -0.88
C GLN A 276 1.81 -20.81 -0.54
N PRO A 277 1.95 -22.02 0.02
CA PRO A 277 0.81 -22.89 0.33
C PRO A 277 -0.18 -22.28 1.32
N GLU A 278 0.29 -21.66 2.39
CA GLU A 278 -0.55 -21.07 3.45
C GLU A 278 -1.58 -20.05 2.93
N ARG A 279 -1.21 -19.32 1.88
CA ARG A 279 -2.05 -18.28 1.27
C ARG A 279 -2.73 -18.74 -0.01
N ASN A 280 -2.50 -19.99 -0.42
CA ASN A 280 -2.83 -20.54 -1.74
C ASN A 280 -2.59 -19.51 -2.86
N ALA A 281 -1.37 -18.98 -2.92
CA ALA A 281 -1.02 -17.89 -3.81
C ALA A 281 0.38 -18.07 -4.43
N VAL A 282 0.50 -17.64 -5.68
CA VAL A 282 1.78 -17.51 -6.38
C VAL A 282 2.17 -16.04 -6.36
N PHE A 283 3.41 -15.81 -6.00
CA PHE A 283 4.03 -14.50 -6.08
C PHE A 283 5.02 -14.49 -7.23
N HIS A 284 5.10 -13.33 -7.88
CA HIS A 284 6.07 -13.11 -8.94
C HIS A 284 6.60 -11.68 -8.83
N ILE A 285 7.92 -11.56 -8.81
CA ILE A 285 8.64 -10.30 -8.85
C ILE A 285 9.48 -10.30 -10.11
N GLN A 286 9.34 -9.25 -10.93
CA GLN A 286 10.15 -9.02 -12.11
C GLN A 286 10.85 -7.68 -12.02
N TYR A 287 12.15 -7.69 -12.22
CA TYR A 287 13.00 -6.51 -12.21
C TYR A 287 13.75 -6.38 -13.53
N GLN A 288 13.50 -5.26 -14.21
CA GLN A 288 14.17 -4.89 -15.44
C GLN A 288 15.18 -3.77 -15.16
N THR A 289 16.43 -3.99 -15.54
CA THR A 289 17.54 -3.12 -15.13
C THR A 289 18.66 -3.04 -16.18
N PRO A 290 19.39 -1.91 -16.25
CA PRO A 290 20.58 -1.81 -17.10
C PRO A 290 21.84 -2.45 -16.48
N ARG A 291 21.86 -2.74 -15.17
CA ARG A 291 23.05 -3.21 -14.43
C ARG A 291 22.70 -4.39 -13.53
N ARG A 292 23.67 -5.28 -13.24
CA ARG A 292 23.47 -6.31 -12.19
C ARG A 292 23.33 -5.60 -10.84
N ASN A 293 22.36 -6.03 -10.04
CA ASN A 293 22.10 -5.51 -8.70
C ASN A 293 21.42 -6.61 -7.86
N THR A 294 21.53 -6.53 -6.54
CA THR A 294 20.91 -7.42 -5.54
C THR A 294 19.46 -7.04 -5.20
N LEU A 295 18.94 -5.94 -5.76
CA LEU A 295 17.60 -5.43 -5.47
C LEU A 295 16.50 -6.50 -5.53
N LEU A 296 16.53 -7.39 -6.53
CA LEU A 296 15.50 -8.42 -6.69
C LEU A 296 15.46 -9.37 -5.48
N GLU A 297 16.62 -9.76 -4.96
CA GLU A 297 16.74 -10.62 -3.77
C GLU A 297 16.27 -9.88 -2.51
N GLU A 298 16.61 -8.60 -2.40
CA GLU A 298 16.22 -7.78 -1.25
C GLU A 298 14.71 -7.54 -1.18
N VAL A 299 14.06 -7.33 -2.33
CA VAL A 299 12.60 -7.26 -2.45
C VAL A 299 11.98 -8.64 -2.18
N TYR A 300 12.56 -9.70 -2.71
CA TYR A 300 12.09 -11.07 -2.50
C TYR A 300 12.08 -11.45 -1.02
N ALA A 301 13.19 -11.24 -0.31
CA ALA A 301 13.31 -11.52 1.12
C ALA A 301 12.25 -10.76 1.95
N ARG A 302 12.01 -9.48 1.63
CA ARG A 302 11.00 -8.64 2.29
C ARG A 302 9.56 -8.97 1.90
N THR A 303 9.33 -9.74 0.84
CA THR A 303 8.00 -10.18 0.41
C THR A 303 7.64 -11.53 1.03
N ARG A 304 8.64 -12.41 1.22
CA ARG A 304 8.46 -13.75 1.81
C ARG A 304 8.28 -13.72 3.33
N CYS A 305 8.93 -12.78 4.01
CA CYS A 305 8.85 -12.58 5.46
C CYS A 305 8.15 -11.24 5.79
N PRO A 306 6.82 -11.12 5.55
CA PRO A 306 6.08 -9.88 5.79
C PRO A 306 5.83 -9.57 7.26
#